data_AF-A0A7C3ITR2-F1
#
_entry.id   AF-A0A7C3ITR2-F1
#
_cell.length_a   1.000
_cell.length_b   1.000
_cell.length_c   1.000
_cell.angle_alpha   90.00
_cell.angle_beta   90.00
_cell.angle_gamma   90.00
#
_symmetry.space_group_name_H-M   'P 1'
#
loop_
_entity.id
_entity.type
_entity.pdbx_description
1 polymer ?
#
loop_
_entity_poly.entity_id
_entity_poly.type
_entity_poly.pdbx_seq_one_letter_code
_entity_poly.pdbx_strand_id
1 'polypeptide(L)'
;MNQWFNEYRHGAVICVFVFILTASASDAVTHFNPVTNEKKTAAVFSFDSIWFYNEGVKVIPEISLHWLTVVYDPRYSSSDNEFETTYDSFIREKSKTLLDANNRLVEFFCDRNLAENACFFRMRAGLNLQDVRELIAQINQDEAVQYVHPALVIDNKTFAFFNVFHMEWKTSTDKAQRESLLNDVHVVFNEKENYFAVDVTAIPFFKALNLLAEDIRVLRVTPYLVEIKPSIRAQLSLYMSGGNIGDRIPFTFTISFSDRVTIDPSSIALINLRPSNLQKELFECTFDPYDYSKAVTKSPIVITGNLKFFAPGEFTLPPIVINYTCPGCSGSTVRSFETNPVVFKVASIRPSKSETGLIVPSEPVAPNYNVAEIHGRTIRYLWLCLISCAGFILCAALFCYLLYNARRERTSLNVRKKEDLLAEQLRRVLQTTPPQPHWSYLAGVGSLLREFLIARYGIDLKYSGGSSAQFVATIKSSLPPECVDTLHIILAAIDNCVSVESETYPDIEQLQHEVLKFVDLTAPQFAAPG
;
A
#
# COMPACT_ATOMS: atom_id res chain seq x y z
N MET A 1 -21.92 27.10 -19.37
CA MET A 1 -21.34 28.35 -19.89
C MET A 1 -21.90 29.46 -19.03
N ASN A 2 -21.16 29.75 -17.96
CA ASN A 2 -20.54 31.06 -17.74
C ASN A 2 -21.51 32.03 -17.06
N GLN A 3 -21.15 32.75 -16.02
CA GLN A 3 -19.93 32.89 -15.24
C GLN A 3 -20.37 33.89 -14.15
N TRP A 4 -19.92 33.71 -12.91
CA TRP A 4 -18.96 34.65 -12.34
C TRP A 4 -19.31 36.13 -12.50
N PHE A 5 -19.59 36.81 -11.40
CA PHE A 5 -18.66 37.78 -10.79
C PHE A 5 -19.42 38.60 -9.76
N ASN A 6 -19.11 38.35 -8.49
CA ASN A 6 -19.17 39.26 -7.35
C ASN A 6 -18.82 38.36 -6.14
N GLU A 7 -17.56 38.02 -5.85
CA GLU A 7 -16.39 38.91 -5.72
C GLU A 7 -16.78 40.25 -5.07
N TYR A 8 -16.82 40.30 -3.74
CA TYR A 8 -15.70 40.80 -2.94
C TYR A 8 -16.09 40.66 -1.45
N ARG A 9 -15.42 39.80 -0.65
CA ARG A 9 -14.07 39.94 -0.06
C ARG A 9 -14.06 40.80 1.21
N HIS A 10 -13.52 40.16 2.27
CA HIS A 10 -12.98 40.70 3.52
C HIS A 10 -14.02 41.06 4.60
N GLY A 11 -13.95 40.54 5.83
CA GLY A 11 -12.90 39.76 6.47
C GLY A 11 -12.88 40.12 7.96
N ALA A 12 -12.89 39.09 8.82
CA ALA A 12 -12.50 39.06 10.24
C ALA A 12 -13.51 38.23 11.05
N VAL A 13 -13.43 36.90 10.93
CA VAL A 13 -13.80 36.03 12.06
C VAL A 13 -12.49 35.49 12.60
N ILE A 14 -12.15 35.99 13.77
CA ILE A 14 -10.98 35.67 14.56
C ILE A 14 -11.10 34.18 14.94
N CYS A 15 -10.40 33.32 14.20
CA CYS A 15 -10.12 31.96 14.64
C CYS A 15 -9.05 32.04 15.74
N VAL A 16 -9.49 31.98 16.99
CA VAL A 16 -8.64 31.63 18.12
C VAL A 16 -8.27 30.15 17.96
N PHE A 17 -7.19 29.88 17.22
CA PHE A 17 -6.51 28.60 17.27
C PHE A 17 -5.80 28.53 18.62
N VAL A 18 -6.46 27.94 19.62
CA VAL A 18 -5.77 27.39 20.78
C VAL A 18 -5.05 26.14 20.30
N PHE A 19 -3.79 26.29 19.92
CA PHE A 19 -2.85 25.18 19.83
C PHE A 19 -2.67 24.61 21.24
N ILE A 20 -3.50 23.64 21.61
CA ILE A 20 -3.13 22.71 22.68
C ILE A 20 -2.09 21.78 22.06
N LEU A 21 -0.83 22.19 22.15
CA LEU A 21 0.31 21.28 22.10
C LEU A 21 0.17 20.33 23.30
N THR A 22 -0.61 19.26 23.14
CA THR A 22 -0.45 18.09 23.99
C THR A 22 0.92 17.54 23.65
N ALA A 23 1.90 17.84 24.49
CA ALA A 23 3.11 17.04 24.60
C ALA A 23 2.64 15.62 24.89
N SER A 24 2.58 14.78 23.86
CA SER A 24 2.37 13.35 23.99
C SER A 24 3.56 12.81 24.78
N ALA A 25 3.34 12.64 26.09
CA ALA A 25 4.08 11.64 26.82
C ALA A 25 3.99 10.35 26.00
N SER A 26 5.13 9.72 25.75
CA SER A 26 5.19 8.42 25.12
C SER A 26 4.46 7.43 26.02
N ASP A 27 3.16 7.22 25.77
CA ASP A 27 2.40 6.17 26.41
C ASP A 27 3.03 4.84 25.95
N ALA A 28 3.76 4.23 26.90
CA ALA A 28 4.38 2.94 26.71
C ALA A 28 3.28 1.91 26.45
N VAL A 29 3.40 1.16 25.35
CA VAL A 29 2.41 0.14 24.99
C VAL A 29 2.81 -1.17 25.65
N THR A 30 2.10 -1.54 26.71
CA THR A 30 2.58 -2.56 27.65
C THR A 30 2.16 -3.99 27.32
N HIS A 31 1.10 -4.27 26.55
CA HIS A 31 0.78 -5.67 26.23
C HIS A 31 0.05 -5.86 24.89
N PHE A 32 0.56 -6.78 24.06
CA PHE A 32 -0.06 -7.20 22.80
C PHE A 32 -0.34 -8.71 22.82
N ASN A 33 -1.41 -9.19 23.45
CA ASN A 33 -1.81 -10.59 23.27
C ASN A 33 -3.28 -10.89 23.57
N PRO A 34 -3.96 -11.68 22.71
CA PRO A 34 -4.89 -12.71 23.14
C PRO A 34 -4.20 -14.08 23.11
N VAL A 35 -4.31 -14.78 24.23
CA VAL A 35 -3.74 -16.11 24.51
C VAL A 35 -4.30 -17.16 23.54
N THR A 36 -3.48 -17.66 22.61
CA THR A 36 -3.74 -18.95 21.93
C THR A 36 -2.49 -19.82 21.95
N ASN A 37 -2.63 -21.07 22.43
CA ASN A 37 -1.53 -21.99 22.75
C ASN A 37 -0.85 -22.67 21.55
N GLU A 38 -1.28 -22.41 20.30
CA GLU A 38 -0.70 -23.02 19.11
C GLU A 38 0.06 -21.99 18.25
N LYS A 39 1.27 -22.35 17.79
CA LYS A 39 2.09 -21.49 16.93
C LYS A 39 1.42 -21.34 15.56
N LYS A 40 0.88 -20.15 15.28
CA LYS A 40 0.43 -19.76 13.94
C LYS A 40 1.42 -18.76 13.37
N THR A 41 1.95 -19.03 12.19
CA THR A 41 2.79 -18.08 11.46
C THR A 41 1.97 -16.85 11.10
N ALA A 42 2.56 -15.66 11.19
CA ALA A 42 1.92 -14.42 10.75
C ALA A 42 1.42 -14.54 9.30
N ALA A 43 0.26 -13.95 9.01
CA ALA A 43 -0.33 -13.97 7.68
C ALA A 43 0.61 -13.28 6.66
N VAL A 44 0.62 -13.78 5.42
CA VAL A 44 1.50 -13.25 4.37
C VAL A 44 1.21 -11.78 4.13
N PHE A 45 2.23 -10.96 4.37
CA PHE A 45 2.16 -9.50 4.32
C PHE A 45 2.46 -8.98 2.90
N SER A 46 1.55 -8.19 2.31
CA SER A 46 1.74 -7.54 1.01
C SER A 46 2.02 -6.05 1.17
N PHE A 47 3.10 -5.58 0.55
CA PHE A 47 3.49 -4.17 0.58
C PHE A 47 2.46 -3.25 -0.12
N ASP A 48 1.75 -3.77 -1.12
CA ASP A 48 0.72 -2.99 -1.84
C ASP A 48 -0.53 -2.73 -0.99
N SER A 49 -0.68 -3.46 0.12
CA SER A 49 -1.79 -3.27 1.06
C SER A 49 -1.52 -2.21 2.13
N ILE A 50 -0.30 -1.64 2.18
CA ILE A 50 0.07 -0.64 3.18
C ILE A 50 -0.46 0.73 2.76
N TRP A 51 -1.65 1.05 3.27
CA TRP A 51 -2.23 2.39 3.24
C TRP A 51 -3.23 2.50 4.39
N PHE A 52 -3.59 3.71 4.75
CA PHE A 52 -4.63 3.97 5.76
C PHE A 52 -5.22 5.37 5.55
N TYR A 53 -6.28 5.71 6.28
CA TYR A 53 -6.83 7.08 6.28
C TYR A 53 -6.35 7.84 7.51
N ASN A 54 -5.87 9.06 7.29
CA ASN A 54 -5.65 10.04 8.36
C ASN A 54 -6.50 11.28 8.06
N GLU A 55 -7.40 11.63 8.97
CA GLU A 55 -8.28 12.79 8.83
C GLU A 55 -9.05 12.84 7.49
N GLY A 56 -9.47 11.67 7.00
CA GLY A 56 -10.19 11.53 5.73
C GLY A 56 -9.32 11.55 4.47
N VAL A 57 -8.00 11.74 4.61
CA VAL A 57 -7.04 11.66 3.50
C VAL A 57 -6.39 10.28 3.48
N LYS A 58 -6.35 9.67 2.29
CA LYS A 58 -5.63 8.40 2.09
C LYS A 58 -4.12 8.65 2.14
N VAL A 59 -3.45 8.03 3.11
CA VAL A 59 -2.00 8.06 3.28
C VAL A 59 -1.41 6.76 2.76
N ILE A 60 -0.46 6.86 1.83
CA ILE A 60 0.32 5.72 1.32
C ILE A 60 1.77 5.97 1.78
N PRO A 61 2.21 5.34 2.89
CA PRO A 61 3.55 5.53 3.41
C PRO A 61 4.59 4.86 2.50
N GLU A 62 5.81 5.39 2.53
CA GLU A 62 6.96 4.72 1.92
C GLU A 62 7.49 3.63 2.87
N ILE A 63 7.96 2.51 2.32
CA ILE A 63 8.51 1.41 3.13
C ILE A 63 9.97 1.71 3.43
N SER A 64 10.35 1.70 4.71
CA SER A 64 11.73 1.93 5.12
C SER A 64 12.62 0.77 4.68
N LEU A 65 13.67 1.10 3.92
CA LEU A 65 14.76 0.18 3.58
C LEU A 65 15.86 0.17 4.65
N HIS A 66 15.66 0.87 5.77
CA HIS A 66 16.68 1.04 6.80
C HIS A 66 16.31 0.39 8.13
N TRP A 67 15.02 0.22 8.42
CA TRP A 67 14.56 -0.24 9.74
C TRP A 67 13.49 -1.31 9.64
N LEU A 68 13.61 -2.32 10.50
CA LEU A 68 12.72 -3.45 10.65
C LEU A 68 12.29 -3.56 12.11
N THR A 69 11.01 -3.80 12.37
CA THR A 69 10.46 -4.03 13.71
C THR A 69 10.23 -5.52 13.88
N VAL A 70 10.81 -6.12 14.91
CA VAL A 70 10.67 -7.53 15.28
C VAL A 70 9.97 -7.60 16.63
N VAL A 71 8.84 -8.29 16.68
CA VAL A 71 8.05 -8.48 17.91
C VAL A 71 8.21 -9.92 18.38
N TYR A 72 8.59 -10.07 19.65
CA TYR A 72 8.85 -11.37 20.28
C TYR A 72 7.61 -11.91 20.98
N ASP A 73 7.46 -13.23 20.97
CA ASP A 73 6.35 -13.90 21.63
C ASP A 73 6.57 -13.94 23.16
N PRO A 74 5.65 -13.38 23.96
CA PRO A 74 5.77 -13.36 25.41
C PRO A 74 5.72 -14.74 26.06
N ARG A 75 5.27 -15.80 25.37
CA ARG A 75 5.27 -17.17 25.92
C ARG A 75 6.68 -17.71 26.21
N TYR A 76 7.68 -17.22 25.49
CA TYR A 76 9.07 -17.58 25.76
C TYR A 76 9.67 -16.82 26.95
N SER A 77 8.88 -15.96 27.61
CA SER A 77 9.24 -15.29 28.88
C SER A 77 9.00 -16.13 30.12
N SER A 78 8.06 -17.09 30.04
CA SER A 78 7.56 -17.84 31.20
C SER A 78 8.22 -19.22 31.30
N SER A 79 9.54 -19.28 31.27
CA SER A 79 10.22 -20.50 31.69
C SER A 79 10.16 -20.59 33.22
N ASP A 80 9.49 -21.61 33.75
CA ASP A 80 9.47 -22.08 35.15
C ASP A 80 10.86 -22.47 35.71
N ASN A 81 11.95 -22.01 35.08
CA ASN A 81 13.31 -22.33 35.50
C ASN A 81 13.81 -21.29 36.52
N GLU A 82 14.23 -21.79 37.69
CA GLU A 82 14.78 -21.09 38.87
C GLU A 82 16.05 -20.24 38.64
N PHE A 83 16.39 -19.89 37.39
CA PHE A 83 17.48 -18.98 37.08
C PHE A 83 16.93 -17.67 36.51
N GLU A 84 17.09 -16.59 37.29
CA GLU A 84 16.66 -15.20 37.10
C GLU A 84 17.10 -14.53 35.78
N THR A 85 16.79 -15.11 34.63
CA THR A 85 16.89 -14.39 33.35
C THR A 85 15.66 -13.54 33.18
N THR A 86 15.77 -12.24 33.48
CA THR A 86 14.70 -11.28 33.26
C THR A 86 14.29 -11.36 31.78
N TYR A 87 13.00 -11.27 31.44
CA TYR A 87 12.51 -11.33 30.04
C TYR A 87 13.28 -10.42 29.06
N ASP A 88 13.83 -9.31 29.56
CA ASP A 88 14.75 -8.44 28.83
C ASP A 88 16.05 -9.07 28.37
N SER A 89 16.68 -9.89 29.22
CA SER A 89 17.92 -10.58 28.85
C SER A 89 17.64 -11.56 27.73
N PHE A 90 16.50 -12.24 27.76
CA PHE A 90 16.04 -13.12 26.68
C PHE A 90 15.86 -12.36 25.37
N ILE A 91 15.09 -11.27 25.36
CA ILE A 91 14.86 -10.45 24.15
C ILE A 91 16.20 -10.00 23.56
N ARG A 92 17.12 -9.50 24.39
CA ARG A 92 18.44 -9.02 23.94
C ARG A 92 19.33 -10.13 23.42
N GLU A 93 19.38 -11.27 24.11
CA GLU A 93 20.17 -12.42 23.69
C GLU A 93 19.66 -12.97 22.36
N LYS A 94 18.34 -13.14 22.23
CA LYS A 94 17.74 -13.61 20.99
C LYS A 94 17.90 -12.62 19.85
N SER A 95 17.76 -11.32 20.13
CA SER A 95 18.04 -10.26 19.16
C SER A 95 19.48 -10.31 18.65
N LYS A 96 20.43 -10.60 19.54
CA LYS A 96 21.84 -10.77 19.19
C LYS A 96 22.05 -12.00 18.32
N THR A 97 21.44 -13.14 18.66
CA THR A 97 21.49 -14.34 17.81
C THR A 97 20.93 -14.08 16.41
N LEU A 98 19.82 -13.34 16.30
CA LEU A 98 19.25 -12.97 15.01
C LEU A 98 20.15 -12.03 14.21
N LEU A 99 20.79 -11.06 14.86
CA LEU A 99 21.77 -10.18 14.22
C LEU A 99 22.98 -10.97 13.69
N ASP A 100 23.55 -11.86 14.52
CA ASP A 100 24.73 -12.66 14.17
C ASP A 100 24.44 -13.67 13.05
N ALA A 101 23.21 -14.21 12.99
CA ALA A 101 22.77 -15.14 11.95
C ALA A 101 22.45 -14.48 10.61
N ASN A 102 22.15 -13.17 10.58
CA ASN A 102 21.66 -12.47 9.39
C ASN A 102 22.59 -11.33 8.97
N ASN A 103 23.40 -11.57 7.93
CA ASN A 103 24.34 -10.56 7.41
C ASN A 103 23.68 -9.27 6.85
N ARG A 104 22.38 -9.31 6.57
CA ARG A 104 21.58 -8.16 6.09
C ARG A 104 21.24 -7.17 7.22
N LEU A 105 21.39 -7.58 8.48
CA LEU A 105 21.18 -6.76 9.66
C LEU A 105 22.52 -6.18 10.13
N VAL A 106 22.49 -4.94 10.62
CA VAL A 106 23.69 -4.20 11.06
C VAL A 106 23.69 -4.00 12.57
N GLU A 107 22.55 -3.61 13.12
CA GLU A 107 22.38 -3.36 14.54
C GLU A 107 20.94 -3.59 14.98
N PHE A 108 20.73 -3.74 16.29
CA PHE A 108 19.39 -3.69 16.88
C PHE A 108 19.35 -2.74 18.07
N PHE A 109 18.15 -2.25 18.36
CA PHE A 109 17.80 -1.35 19.44
C PHE A 109 16.49 -1.82 20.07
N CYS A 110 16.48 -2.03 21.39
CA CYS A 110 15.28 -2.44 22.13
C CYS A 110 14.87 -1.33 23.09
N ASP A 111 13.62 -0.85 22.96
CA ASP A 111 13.09 0.19 23.83
C ASP A 111 11.74 -0.16 24.43
N ARG A 112 11.75 -0.50 25.73
CA ARG A 112 10.55 -0.75 26.53
C ARG A 112 9.52 0.38 26.51
N ASN A 113 9.96 1.64 26.43
CA ASN A 113 9.03 2.77 26.38
C ASN A 113 8.33 2.88 25.03
N LEU A 114 8.92 2.33 23.97
CA LEU A 114 8.33 2.28 22.64
C LEU A 114 7.49 1.01 22.44
N ALA A 115 8.02 -0.13 22.89
CA ALA A 115 7.31 -1.42 22.94
C ALA A 115 8.06 -2.40 23.85
N GLU A 116 7.37 -2.99 24.81
CA GLU A 116 7.98 -3.92 25.79
C GLU A 116 8.53 -5.19 25.15
N ASN A 117 7.85 -5.71 24.13
CA ASN A 117 8.15 -7.01 23.51
C ASN A 117 8.81 -6.88 22.14
N ALA A 118 9.31 -5.70 21.77
CA ALA A 118 9.83 -5.47 20.42
C ALA A 118 11.24 -4.87 20.40
N CYS A 119 11.97 -5.20 19.34
CA CYS A 119 13.23 -4.57 19.00
C CYS A 119 13.24 -4.09 17.55
N PHE A 120 13.95 -3.01 17.32
CA PHE A 120 14.11 -2.36 16.03
C PHE A 120 15.49 -2.71 15.48
N PHE A 121 15.52 -3.34 14.32
CA PHE A 121 16.73 -3.74 13.63
C PHE A 121 17.03 -2.79 12.49
N ARG A 122 18.26 -2.29 12.44
CA ARG A 122 18.74 -1.54 11.30
C ARG A 122 19.25 -2.50 10.24
N MET A 123 18.77 -2.29 9.02
CA MET A 123 19.16 -3.06 7.85
C MET A 123 20.37 -2.42 7.16
N ARG A 124 21.12 -3.24 6.42
CA ARG A 124 22.26 -2.79 5.61
C ARG A 124 21.78 -1.84 4.52
N ALA A 125 22.57 -0.81 4.22
CA ALA A 125 22.30 0.08 3.10
C ALA A 125 22.34 -0.67 1.76
N GLY A 126 21.50 -0.24 0.81
CA GLY A 126 21.47 -0.79 -0.56
C GLY A 126 20.58 -2.01 -0.78
N LEU A 127 19.81 -2.44 0.23
CA LEU A 127 18.80 -3.49 0.05
C LEU A 127 17.63 -2.98 -0.80
N ASN A 128 17.10 -3.85 -1.66
CA ASN A 128 15.87 -3.59 -2.40
C ASN A 128 14.64 -4.12 -1.63
N LEU A 129 13.43 -3.80 -2.11
CA LEU A 129 12.18 -4.24 -1.45
C LEU A 129 12.01 -5.77 -1.42
N GLN A 130 12.53 -6.49 -2.42
CA GLN A 130 12.46 -7.94 -2.45
C GLN A 130 13.36 -8.57 -1.38
N ASP A 131 14.56 -8.02 -1.18
CA ASP A 131 15.49 -8.45 -0.12
C ASP A 131 14.87 -8.27 1.26
N VAL A 132 14.11 -7.18 1.47
CA VAL A 132 13.38 -6.91 2.70
C VAL A 132 12.26 -7.93 2.92
N ARG A 133 11.50 -8.29 1.87
CA ARG A 133 10.45 -9.33 1.96
C ARG A 133 11.02 -10.68 2.34
N GLU A 134 12.13 -11.08 1.71
CA GLU A 134 12.82 -12.32 2.03
C GLU A 134 13.32 -12.34 3.47
N LEU A 135 13.91 -11.23 3.93
CA LEU A 135 14.40 -11.10 5.30
C LEU A 135 13.25 -11.20 6.32
N ILE A 136 12.12 -10.54 6.05
CA ILE A 136 10.91 -10.66 6.88
C ILE A 136 10.44 -12.12 6.92
N ALA A 137 10.33 -12.77 5.77
CA ALA A 137 9.88 -14.17 5.69
C ALA A 137 10.82 -15.12 6.44
N GLN A 138 12.13 -14.89 6.37
CA GLN A 138 13.14 -15.67 7.08
C GLN A 138 13.06 -15.47 8.60
N ILE A 139 12.99 -14.22 9.09
CA ILE A 139 12.95 -13.95 10.54
C ILE A 139 11.62 -14.44 11.14
N ASN A 140 10.50 -14.32 10.42
CA ASN A 140 9.19 -14.84 10.85
C ASN A 140 9.14 -16.37 11.03
N GLN A 141 10.14 -17.12 10.56
CA GLN A 141 10.22 -18.58 10.78
C GLN A 141 10.74 -18.92 12.19
N ASP A 142 11.47 -18.00 12.83
CA ASP A 142 12.01 -18.21 14.18
C ASP A 142 10.88 -18.38 15.20
N GLU A 143 11.01 -19.34 16.10
CA GLU A 143 9.94 -19.67 17.04
C GLU A 143 9.70 -18.59 18.10
N ALA A 144 10.74 -17.85 18.48
CA ALA A 144 10.63 -16.78 19.46
C ALA A 144 10.00 -15.49 18.89
N VAL A 145 9.86 -15.41 17.57
CA VAL A 145 9.36 -14.22 16.87
C VAL A 145 7.87 -14.40 16.57
N GLN A 146 7.05 -13.47 17.04
CA GLN A 146 5.61 -13.47 16.79
C GLN A 146 5.31 -12.95 15.38
N TYR A 147 5.88 -11.78 15.04
CA TYR A 147 5.78 -11.19 13.71
C TYR A 147 6.86 -10.14 13.47
N VAL A 148 7.08 -9.83 12.19
CA VAL A 148 8.08 -8.88 11.70
C VAL A 148 7.49 -7.98 10.64
N HIS A 149 7.74 -6.67 10.77
CA HIS A 149 7.26 -5.66 9.84
C HIS A 149 8.34 -4.63 9.49
N PRO A 150 8.33 -4.08 8.27
CA PRO A 150 9.20 -2.94 7.96
C PRO A 150 8.71 -1.69 8.68
N ALA A 151 9.62 -0.79 9.02
CA ALA A 151 9.23 0.56 9.42
C ALA A 151 8.65 1.32 8.22
N LEU A 152 7.85 2.35 8.50
CA LEU A 152 7.19 3.19 7.51
C LEU A 152 7.80 4.59 7.53
N VAL A 153 7.92 5.23 6.38
CA VAL A 153 8.37 6.61 6.24
C VAL A 153 7.19 7.48 5.85
N ILE A 154 6.88 8.46 6.70
CA ILE A 154 5.81 9.45 6.51
C ILE A 154 6.39 10.81 6.83
N ASP A 155 6.29 11.78 5.92
CA ASP A 155 6.80 13.15 6.10
C ASP A 155 8.26 13.20 6.58
N ASN A 156 9.14 12.39 5.97
CA ASN A 156 10.56 12.23 6.32
C ASN A 156 10.84 11.75 7.76
N LYS A 157 9.85 11.17 8.44
CA LYS A 157 10.00 10.51 9.74
C LYS A 157 9.76 9.03 9.62
N THR A 158 10.50 8.25 10.40
CA THR A 158 10.40 6.78 10.42
C THR A 158 9.51 6.36 11.58
N PHE A 159 8.48 5.57 11.29
CA PHE A 159 7.52 5.06 12.24
C PHE A 159 7.54 3.52 12.26
N ALA A 160 7.47 2.95 13.45
CA ALA A 160 7.06 1.58 13.67
C ALA A 160 5.54 1.50 13.80
N PHE A 161 4.98 0.37 13.43
CA PHE A 161 3.59 0.03 13.71
C PHE A 161 3.53 -1.37 14.33
N PHE A 162 2.48 -1.59 15.10
CA PHE A 162 2.20 -2.85 15.80
C PHE A 162 0.83 -3.35 15.37
N ASN A 163 0.29 -4.33 16.09
CA ASN A 163 -1.04 -4.88 15.81
C ASN A 163 -2.20 -4.05 16.39
N VAL A 164 -1.96 -2.85 16.92
CA VAL A 164 -2.98 -2.02 17.59
C VAL A 164 -3.34 -0.76 16.81
N PHE A 165 -4.60 -0.37 16.90
CA PHE A 165 -5.14 0.81 16.26
C PHE A 165 -6.31 1.44 17.05
N HIS A 166 -6.59 2.70 16.72
CA HIS A 166 -7.77 3.41 17.20
C HIS A 166 -8.88 3.39 16.15
N MET A 167 -10.12 3.25 16.61
CA MET A 167 -11.28 3.27 15.75
C MET A 167 -12.43 4.02 16.42
N GLU A 168 -13.17 4.77 15.59
CA GLU A 168 -14.37 5.48 15.98
C GLU A 168 -15.56 4.93 15.19
N TRP A 169 -16.64 4.63 15.91
CA TRP A 169 -17.89 4.15 15.33
C TRP A 169 -18.81 5.31 14.94
N LYS A 170 -19.64 5.12 13.93
CA LYS A 170 -20.81 6.00 13.73
C LYS A 170 -21.84 5.79 14.83
N THR A 171 -22.52 6.87 15.22
CA THR A 171 -23.41 6.91 16.40
C THR A 171 -24.58 5.92 16.34
N SER A 172 -24.96 5.45 15.15
CA SER A 172 -26.11 4.55 14.93
C SER A 172 -25.78 3.06 14.90
N THR A 173 -24.52 2.65 15.09
CA THR A 173 -24.12 1.23 14.95
C THR A 173 -24.42 0.43 16.22
N ASP A 174 -25.24 -0.61 16.12
CA ASP A 174 -25.59 -1.50 17.24
C ASP A 174 -24.42 -2.36 17.72
N LYS A 175 -24.39 -2.72 19.02
CA LYS A 175 -23.29 -3.48 19.64
C LYS A 175 -23.09 -4.86 18.99
N ALA A 176 -24.17 -5.59 18.70
CA ALA A 176 -24.09 -6.89 18.04
C ALA A 176 -23.47 -6.80 16.63
N GLN A 177 -23.79 -5.73 15.90
CA GLN A 177 -23.21 -5.48 14.58
C GLN A 177 -21.73 -5.11 14.65
N ARG A 178 -21.32 -4.36 15.70
CA ARG A 178 -19.91 -4.04 15.95
C ARG A 178 -19.10 -5.30 16.22
N GLU A 179 -19.59 -6.17 17.10
CA GLU A 179 -18.93 -7.44 17.43
C GLU A 179 -18.83 -8.37 16.21
N SER A 180 -19.90 -8.48 15.41
CA SER A 180 -19.87 -9.26 14.17
C SER A 180 -18.80 -8.75 13.20
N LEU A 181 -18.75 -7.43 12.95
CA LEU A 181 -17.76 -6.84 12.04
C LEU A 181 -16.32 -7.03 12.56
N LEU A 182 -16.10 -6.84 13.85
CA LEU A 182 -14.79 -7.05 14.47
C LEU A 182 -14.33 -8.52 14.32
N ASN A 183 -15.25 -9.47 14.53
CA ASN A 183 -14.96 -10.90 14.37
C ASN A 183 -14.65 -11.26 12.90
N ASP A 184 -15.40 -10.71 11.94
CA ASP A 184 -15.19 -10.95 10.50
C ASP A 184 -13.80 -10.48 10.02
N VAL A 185 -13.25 -9.46 10.68
CA VAL A 185 -11.94 -8.88 10.37
C VAL A 185 -10.86 -9.31 11.38
N HIS A 186 -11.15 -10.29 12.24
CA HIS A 186 -10.22 -10.83 13.25
C HIS A 186 -9.61 -9.76 14.18
N VAL A 187 -10.44 -8.84 14.67
CA VAL A 187 -10.06 -7.79 15.60
C VAL A 187 -10.66 -8.03 16.97
N VAL A 188 -9.82 -7.89 18.00
CA VAL A 188 -10.22 -7.97 19.41
C VAL A 188 -10.22 -6.56 20.00
N PHE A 189 -11.31 -6.19 20.69
CA PHE A 189 -11.39 -4.93 21.42
C PHE A 189 -10.95 -5.12 22.87
N ASN A 190 -9.98 -4.33 23.33
CA ASN A 190 -9.56 -4.30 24.73
C ASN A 190 -10.25 -3.14 25.45
N GLU A 191 -11.26 -3.46 26.27
CA GLU A 191 -12.04 -2.46 27.01
C GLU A 191 -11.22 -1.70 28.07
N LYS A 192 -10.16 -2.31 28.63
CA LYS A 192 -9.38 -1.69 29.71
C LYS A 192 -8.50 -0.54 29.22
N GLU A 193 -7.88 -0.74 28.07
CA GLU A 193 -6.92 0.20 27.48
C GLU A 193 -7.52 0.96 26.28
N ASN A 194 -8.79 0.68 25.96
CA ASN A 194 -9.59 1.33 24.93
C ASN A 194 -8.92 1.37 23.54
N TYR A 195 -8.41 0.22 23.10
CA TYR A 195 -7.88 0.05 21.75
C TYR A 195 -8.36 -1.24 21.08
N PHE A 196 -8.16 -1.31 19.76
CA PHE A 196 -8.46 -2.47 18.94
C PHE A 196 -7.16 -3.14 18.51
N ALA A 197 -7.08 -4.46 18.62
CA ALA A 197 -5.93 -5.25 18.25
C ALA A 197 -6.29 -6.26 17.15
N VAL A 198 -5.50 -6.30 16.08
CA VAL A 198 -5.66 -7.27 14.99
C VAL A 198 -4.94 -8.57 15.35
N ASP A 199 -5.58 -9.71 15.11
CA ASP A 199 -4.89 -10.99 15.06
C ASP A 199 -4.11 -11.11 13.73
N VAL A 200 -2.84 -10.72 13.79
CA VAL A 200 -1.91 -10.74 12.64
C VAL A 200 -1.61 -12.14 12.10
N THR A 201 -2.01 -13.20 12.82
CA THR A 201 -1.88 -14.58 12.34
C THR A 201 -3.02 -14.96 11.40
N ALA A 202 -4.21 -14.38 11.58
CA ALA A 202 -5.38 -14.63 10.74
C ALA A 202 -5.42 -13.70 9.51
N ILE A 203 -5.09 -12.42 9.69
CA ILE A 203 -5.16 -11.42 8.62
C ILE A 203 -4.02 -10.39 8.73
N PRO A 204 -3.45 -9.91 7.61
CA PRO A 204 -2.45 -8.84 7.66
C PRO A 204 -3.03 -7.55 8.25
N PHE A 205 -2.27 -6.87 9.11
CA PHE A 205 -2.69 -5.67 9.86
C PHE A 205 -3.34 -4.58 8.98
N PHE A 206 -2.66 -4.14 7.92
CA PHE A 206 -3.22 -3.11 7.04
C PHE A 206 -4.42 -3.59 6.22
N LYS A 207 -4.50 -4.89 5.89
CA LYS A 207 -5.69 -5.44 5.24
C LYS A 207 -6.92 -5.34 6.15
N ALA A 208 -6.75 -5.64 7.43
CA ALA A 208 -7.82 -5.47 8.43
C ALA A 208 -8.24 -4.00 8.56
N LEU A 209 -7.27 -3.09 8.70
CA LEU A 209 -7.54 -1.65 8.77
C LEU A 209 -8.30 -1.14 7.53
N ASN A 210 -7.90 -1.57 6.34
CA ASN A 210 -8.51 -1.15 5.09
C ASN A 210 -9.96 -1.62 4.98
N LEU A 211 -10.23 -2.88 5.34
CA LEU A 211 -11.60 -3.43 5.36
C LEU A 211 -12.50 -2.66 6.34
N LEU A 212 -11.97 -2.31 7.52
CA LEU A 212 -12.71 -1.52 8.49
C LEU A 212 -12.92 -0.08 8.03
N ALA A 213 -11.91 0.53 7.40
CA ALA A 213 -12.00 1.91 6.93
C ALA A 213 -12.96 2.08 5.73
N GLU A 214 -13.15 1.03 4.93
CA GLU A 214 -14.11 1.01 3.83
C GLU A 214 -15.55 0.67 4.28
N ASP A 215 -15.74 0.19 5.52
CA ASP A 215 -17.06 -0.15 6.03
C ASP A 215 -17.88 1.10 6.37
N ILE A 216 -19.13 1.12 5.90
CA ILE A 216 -20.04 2.25 6.08
C ILE A 216 -20.39 2.54 7.56
N ARG A 217 -20.18 1.60 8.48
CA ARG A 217 -20.49 1.73 9.92
C ARG A 217 -19.37 2.36 10.72
N VAL A 218 -18.17 2.40 10.16
CA VAL A 218 -16.97 2.93 10.81
C VAL A 218 -16.79 4.38 10.38
N LEU A 219 -16.47 5.25 11.35
CA LEU A 219 -16.23 6.68 11.10
C LEU A 219 -14.76 6.92 10.78
N ARG A 220 -13.87 6.37 11.61
CA ARG A 220 -12.43 6.58 11.51
C ARG A 220 -11.69 5.33 11.97
N VAL A 221 -10.60 5.00 11.28
CA VAL A 221 -9.65 3.96 11.67
C VAL A 221 -8.26 4.55 11.51
N THR A 222 -7.46 4.55 12.56
CA THR A 222 -6.11 5.13 12.54
C THR A 222 -5.13 4.18 13.23
N PRO A 223 -4.08 3.71 12.53
CA PRO A 223 -3.08 2.83 13.11
C PRO A 223 -2.32 3.54 14.24
N TYR A 224 -1.91 2.78 15.25
CA TYR A 224 -0.99 3.31 16.26
C TYR A 224 0.43 3.31 15.69
N LEU A 225 1.00 4.50 15.51
CA LEU A 225 2.33 4.70 14.94
C LEU A 225 3.29 5.26 15.99
N VAL A 226 4.43 4.60 16.14
CA VAL A 226 5.48 5.01 17.09
C VAL A 226 6.69 5.51 16.31
N GLU A 227 7.08 6.77 16.52
CA GLU A 227 8.24 7.34 15.85
C GLU A 227 9.52 6.63 16.33
N ILE A 228 10.24 5.97 15.42
CA ILE A 228 11.56 5.41 15.70
C ILE A 228 12.56 6.57 15.69
N LYS A 229 12.86 7.10 16.87
CA LYS A 229 13.94 8.07 17.04
C LYS A 229 15.27 7.32 17.10
N PRO A 230 16.24 7.59 16.21
CA PRO A 230 17.55 6.96 16.31
C PRO A 230 18.21 7.35 17.65
N SER A 231 18.96 6.42 18.25
CA SER A 231 19.60 6.61 19.56
C SER A 231 20.49 7.85 19.63
N ILE A 232 21.06 8.24 18.48
CA ILE A 232 21.77 9.49 18.28
C ILE A 232 21.45 10.04 16.87
N ARG A 233 21.29 11.36 16.79
CA ARG A 233 21.16 12.13 15.55
C ARG A 233 22.07 13.34 15.69
N ALA A 234 22.93 13.57 14.71
CA ALA A 234 23.75 14.76 14.68
C ALA A 234 23.66 15.46 13.34
N GLN A 235 23.56 16.78 13.36
CA GLN A 235 23.43 17.61 12.17
C GLN A 235 24.32 18.84 12.30
N LEU A 236 25.23 18.99 11.33
CA LEU A 236 25.99 20.20 11.11
C LEU A 236 25.21 21.09 10.14
N SER A 237 24.97 22.33 10.53
CA SER A 237 24.31 23.35 9.71
C SER A 237 25.17 24.60 9.64
N LEU A 238 25.24 25.17 8.44
CA LEU A 238 25.86 26.47 8.19
C LEU A 238 24.74 27.49 7.97
N TYR A 239 24.86 28.69 8.51
CA TYR A 239 23.87 29.75 8.29
C TYR A 239 23.86 30.27 6.84
N MET A 240 24.92 29.98 6.10
CA MET A 240 25.09 30.33 4.69
C MET A 240 25.80 29.20 3.96
N SER A 241 25.44 28.99 2.69
CA SER A 241 26.01 27.94 1.81
C SER A 241 27.24 28.41 1.03
N GLY A 242 27.60 29.70 1.15
CA GLY A 242 28.83 30.26 0.62
C GLY A 242 29.21 31.57 1.28
N GLY A 243 30.44 32.03 1.04
CA GLY A 243 30.98 33.27 1.60
C GLY A 243 32.23 33.74 0.86
N ASN A 244 32.80 34.87 1.24
CA ASN A 244 34.07 35.35 0.69
C ASN A 244 35.26 34.89 1.54
N ILE A 245 36.45 34.98 0.96
CA ILE A 245 37.71 34.80 1.67
C ILE A 245 37.76 35.69 2.92
N GLY A 246 37.99 35.08 4.08
CA GLY A 246 38.11 35.75 5.37
C GLY A 246 36.78 36.05 6.08
N ASP A 247 35.63 35.76 5.46
CA ASP A 247 34.33 35.92 6.10
C ASP A 247 34.19 34.97 7.30
N ARG A 248 33.52 35.45 8.35
CA ARG A 248 33.14 34.64 9.51
C ARG A 248 31.82 33.95 9.20
N ILE A 249 31.87 32.64 8.99
CA ILE A 249 30.70 31.83 8.67
C ILE A 249 30.26 31.13 9.96
N PRO A 250 29.12 31.54 10.55
CA PRO A 250 28.63 30.87 11.74
C PRO A 250 28.11 29.48 11.37
N PHE A 251 28.30 28.53 12.28
CA PHE A 251 27.75 27.19 12.18
C PHE A 251 27.05 26.78 13.46
N THR A 252 26.13 25.83 13.33
CA THR A 252 25.48 25.17 14.47
C THR A 252 25.52 23.68 14.26
N PHE A 253 26.12 22.99 15.23
CA PHE A 253 26.18 21.55 15.29
C PHE A 253 25.27 21.06 16.42
N THR A 254 24.19 20.37 16.05
CA THR A 254 23.19 19.87 16.99
C THR A 254 23.31 18.36 17.09
N ILE A 255 23.48 17.85 18.31
CA ILE A 255 23.47 16.43 18.62
C ILE A 255 22.27 16.15 19.51
N SER A 256 21.32 15.38 19.02
CA SER A 256 20.17 14.88 19.77
C SER A 256 20.36 13.39 20.03
N PHE A 257 20.24 12.97 21.28
CA PHE A 257 20.41 11.57 21.68
C PHE A 257 19.37 11.21 22.74
N SER A 258 19.13 9.91 22.92
CA SER A 258 18.22 9.42 23.96
C SER A 258 18.91 9.32 25.33
N ASP A 259 18.14 9.32 26.42
CA ASP A 259 18.64 9.23 27.79
C ASP A 259 19.44 7.94 28.09
N ARG A 260 19.39 6.97 27.17
CA ARG A 260 20.09 5.69 27.26
C ARG A 260 21.48 5.70 26.63
N VAL A 261 21.81 6.79 25.94
CA VAL A 261 23.09 6.97 25.26
C VAL A 261 23.96 7.91 26.07
N THR A 262 25.18 7.50 26.38
CA THR A 262 26.20 8.39 26.96
C THR A 262 27.25 8.69 25.89
N ILE A 263 27.30 9.93 25.42
CA ILE A 263 28.30 10.36 24.44
C ILE A 263 29.68 10.39 25.11
N ASP A 264 30.72 9.95 24.40
CA ASP A 264 32.09 10.11 24.87
C ASP A 264 32.49 11.60 24.75
N PRO A 265 32.80 12.29 25.87
CA PRO A 265 33.22 13.70 25.84
C PRO A 265 34.41 13.96 24.92
N SER A 266 35.30 12.97 24.73
CA SER A 266 36.47 13.12 23.87
C SER A 266 36.10 13.35 22.40
N SER A 267 34.98 12.80 21.96
CA SER A 267 34.49 12.95 20.57
C SER A 267 34.00 14.36 20.29
N ILE A 268 33.54 15.06 21.33
CA ILE A 268 33.10 16.46 21.23
C ILE A 268 34.30 17.42 21.34
N ALA A 269 35.31 17.06 22.13
CA ALA A 269 36.52 17.87 22.28
C ALA A 269 37.39 17.89 21.02
N LEU A 270 37.36 16.82 20.21
CA LEU A 270 38.21 16.64 19.04
C LEU A 270 37.52 16.95 17.70
N ILE A 271 36.41 17.70 17.70
CA ILE A 271 35.70 18.07 16.47
C ILE A 271 36.63 18.88 15.56
N ASN A 272 36.89 18.34 14.38
CA ASN A 272 37.69 19.00 13.35
C ASN A 272 36.87 19.20 12.09
N LEU A 273 36.51 20.45 11.81
CA LEU A 273 35.74 20.83 10.62
C LEU A 273 36.61 21.18 9.41
N ARG A 274 37.93 21.01 9.49
CA ARG A 274 38.84 21.38 8.40
C ARG A 274 38.65 20.45 7.19
N PRO A 275 38.39 20.97 5.98
CA PRO A 275 38.40 20.17 4.76
C PRO A 275 39.75 19.49 4.54
N SER A 276 39.74 18.23 4.11
CA SER A 276 40.96 17.43 3.91
C SER A 276 41.88 17.98 2.82
N ASN A 277 41.32 18.69 1.84
CA ASN A 277 42.01 19.31 0.72
C ASN A 277 42.58 20.71 1.03
N LEU A 278 42.45 21.21 2.26
CA LEU A 278 42.85 22.56 2.63
C LEU A 278 43.98 22.55 3.67
N GLN A 279 45.05 23.32 3.40
CA GLN A 279 46.17 23.47 4.33
C GLN A 279 45.71 24.13 5.64
N LYS A 280 46.39 23.83 6.76
CA LYS A 280 45.98 24.29 8.10
C LYS A 280 45.94 25.81 8.19
N GLU A 281 46.86 26.48 7.50
CA GLU A 281 47.04 27.92 7.49
C GLU A 281 45.91 28.64 6.74
N LEU A 282 45.17 27.91 5.88
CA LEU A 282 44.11 28.46 5.05
C LEU A 282 42.70 28.25 5.62
N PHE A 283 42.61 27.77 6.85
CA PHE A 283 41.35 27.50 7.54
C PHE A 283 41.46 27.82 9.03
N GLU A 284 40.49 28.56 9.54
CA GLU A 284 40.36 28.85 10.97
C GLU A 284 38.97 28.40 11.45
N CYS A 285 38.93 27.61 12.52
CA CYS A 285 37.69 27.20 13.18
C CYS A 285 37.76 27.65 14.64
N THR A 286 36.76 28.41 15.06
CA THR A 286 36.61 28.91 16.43
C THR A 286 35.29 28.41 16.99
N PHE A 287 35.31 27.83 18.18
CA PHE A 287 34.12 27.38 18.89
C PHE A 287 33.75 28.42 19.94
N ASP A 288 32.46 28.66 20.12
CA ASP A 288 31.99 29.45 21.26
C ASP A 288 32.23 28.64 22.55
N PRO A 289 32.48 29.28 23.70
CA PRO A 289 32.76 28.56 24.94
C PRO A 289 31.55 27.74 25.38
N TYR A 290 31.69 26.42 25.48
CA TYR A 290 30.70 25.52 26.06
C TYR A 290 31.34 24.52 27.04
N ASP A 291 30.60 24.13 28.07
CA ASP A 291 31.05 23.15 29.06
C ASP A 291 30.83 21.73 28.54
N TYR A 292 31.86 21.18 27.91
CA TYR A 292 31.88 19.80 27.38
C TYR A 292 31.45 18.75 28.41
N SER A 293 31.79 18.95 29.69
CA SER A 293 31.53 17.97 30.75
C SER A 293 30.06 17.93 31.17
N LYS A 294 29.39 19.09 31.18
CA LYS A 294 27.95 19.19 31.51
C LYS A 294 27.06 18.94 30.30
N ALA A 295 27.49 19.35 29.10
CA ALA A 295 26.72 19.24 27.87
C ALA A 295 26.40 17.77 27.52
N VAL A 296 27.32 16.84 27.77
CA VAL A 296 27.17 15.41 27.45
C VAL A 296 26.00 14.72 28.18
N THR A 297 25.49 15.31 29.26
CA THR A 297 24.44 14.69 30.09
C THR A 297 23.02 15.03 29.67
N LYS A 298 22.80 16.02 28.79
CA LYS A 298 21.46 16.45 28.39
C LYS A 298 21.36 16.63 26.87
N SER A 299 20.29 16.05 26.31
CA SER A 299 19.92 16.21 24.91
C SER A 299 18.94 17.39 24.77
N PRO A 300 19.06 18.25 23.74
CA PRO A 300 20.10 18.25 22.70
C PRO A 300 21.37 19.01 23.14
N ILE A 301 22.53 18.55 22.66
CA ILE A 301 23.78 19.33 22.69
C ILE A 301 23.81 20.25 21.48
N VAL A 302 23.98 21.55 21.72
CA VAL A 302 24.10 22.56 20.66
C VAL A 302 25.48 23.21 20.77
N ILE A 303 26.29 23.00 19.74
CA ILE A 303 27.64 23.56 19.63
C ILE A 303 27.61 24.62 18.53
N THR A 304 28.09 25.80 18.84
CA THR A 304 28.12 26.95 17.94
C THR A 304 29.55 27.45 17.79
N GLY A 305 29.82 28.09 16.66
CA GLY A 305 31.14 28.62 16.36
C GLY A 305 31.18 29.28 15.00
N ASN A 306 32.39 29.67 14.59
CA ASN A 306 32.66 30.35 13.34
C ASN A 306 33.78 29.66 12.56
N LEU A 307 33.56 29.51 11.26
CA LEU A 307 34.56 29.06 10.28
C LEU A 307 35.07 30.27 9.48
N LYS A 308 36.35 30.27 9.12
CA LYS A 308 36.92 31.17 8.12
C LYS A 308 37.76 30.40 7.13
N PHE A 309 37.61 30.74 5.86
CA PHE A 309 38.38 30.18 4.76
C PHE A 309 39.25 31.27 4.15
N PHE A 310 40.53 30.96 3.93
CA PHE A 310 41.47 31.89 3.30
C PHE A 310 41.83 31.52 1.85
N ALA A 311 41.18 30.48 1.31
CA ALA A 311 41.32 30.05 -0.07
C ALA A 311 39.96 30.06 -0.78
N PRO A 312 39.90 30.43 -2.07
CA PRO A 312 38.69 30.29 -2.86
C PRO A 312 38.51 28.86 -3.35
N GLY A 313 37.27 28.45 -3.58
CA GLY A 313 36.93 27.14 -4.13
C GLY A 313 35.68 26.52 -3.52
N GLU A 314 35.38 25.31 -3.95
CA GLU A 314 34.34 24.47 -3.35
C GLU A 314 34.99 23.52 -2.35
N PHE A 315 34.57 23.58 -1.10
CA PHE A 315 35.10 22.77 -0.01
C PHE A 315 34.00 21.88 0.57
N THR A 316 34.41 20.72 1.05
CA THR A 316 33.52 19.80 1.75
C THR A 316 34.01 19.67 3.18
N LEU A 317 33.18 20.09 4.13
CA LEU A 317 33.41 19.84 5.55
C LEU A 317 33.32 18.33 5.80
N PRO A 318 34.33 17.74 6.48
CA PRO A 318 34.37 16.31 6.70
C PRO A 318 33.22 15.85 7.61
N PRO A 319 32.82 14.57 7.51
CA PRO A 319 31.89 13.98 8.46
C PRO A 319 32.47 14.03 9.88
N ILE A 320 31.65 14.41 10.86
CA ILE A 320 32.03 14.43 12.28
C ILE A 320 31.69 13.08 12.88
N VAL A 321 32.68 12.41 13.46
CA VAL A 321 32.53 11.12 14.14
C VAL A 321 32.24 11.37 15.61
N ILE A 322 31.09 10.90 16.09
CA ILE A 322 30.70 10.96 17.51
C ILE A 322 30.75 9.55 18.07
N ASN A 323 31.66 9.31 19.02
CA ASN A 323 31.64 8.06 19.78
C ASN A 323 30.64 8.17 20.92
N TYR A 324 29.86 7.11 21.12
CA TYR A 324 28.86 7.04 22.18
C TYR A 324 28.76 5.63 22.73
N THR A 325 28.25 5.51 23.95
CA THR A 325 27.97 4.23 24.58
C THR A 325 26.48 3.98 24.68
N CYS A 326 26.06 2.76 24.34
CA CYS A 326 24.66 2.33 24.43
C CYS A 326 24.59 0.95 25.12
N PRO A 327 24.32 0.89 26.43
CA PRO A 327 24.23 -0.37 27.17
C PRO A 327 23.09 -1.30 26.72
N GLY A 328 22.08 -0.74 26.04
CA GLY A 328 20.92 -1.47 25.53
C GLY A 328 21.00 -1.88 24.05
N CYS A 329 22.08 -1.53 23.35
CA CYS A 329 22.25 -1.83 21.92
C CYS A 329 23.16 -3.04 21.71
N SER A 330 23.13 -3.63 20.51
CA SER A 330 23.95 -4.79 20.15
C SER A 330 25.47 -4.53 20.09
N GLY A 331 26.31 -5.54 20.30
CA GLY A 331 27.75 -5.43 20.03
C GLY A 331 28.56 -4.68 21.10
N SER A 332 29.60 -3.93 20.68
CA SER A 332 30.47 -3.18 21.59
C SER A 332 29.69 -2.09 22.31
N THR A 333 29.94 -1.94 23.61
CA THR A 333 29.33 -0.88 24.42
C THR A 333 29.66 0.51 23.88
N VAL A 334 30.80 0.68 23.22
CA VAL A 334 31.25 1.90 22.52
C VAL A 334 31.00 1.78 21.01
N ARG A 335 30.39 2.80 20.42
CA ARG A 335 29.97 2.89 19.02
C ARG A 335 30.31 4.27 18.46
N SER A 336 30.28 4.43 17.13
CA SER A 336 30.48 5.71 16.46
C SER A 336 29.31 6.07 15.54
N PHE A 337 29.01 7.37 15.41
CA PHE A 337 28.04 7.92 14.46
C PHE A 337 28.72 8.99 13.62
N GLU A 338 28.55 8.96 12.30
CA GLU A 338 29.14 9.93 11.38
C GLU A 338 28.06 10.84 10.79
N THR A 339 28.29 12.17 10.83
CA THR A 339 27.40 13.13 10.18
C THR A 339 27.58 13.14 8.67
N ASN A 340 26.58 13.62 7.93
CA ASN A 340 26.75 13.86 6.50
C ASN A 340 27.80 14.97 6.25
N PRO A 341 28.61 14.85 5.18
CA PRO A 341 29.51 15.91 4.76
C PRO A 341 28.71 17.13 4.27
N VAL A 342 29.22 18.34 4.54
CA VAL A 342 28.55 19.60 4.16
C VAL A 342 29.40 20.33 3.13
N VAL A 343 28.81 20.64 1.96
CA VAL A 343 29.49 21.38 0.89
C VAL A 343 29.32 22.89 1.10
N PHE A 344 30.41 23.63 0.94
CA PHE A 344 30.47 25.08 1.12
C PHE A 344 31.33 25.75 0.03
N LYS A 345 30.90 26.90 -0.48
CA LYS A 345 31.59 27.61 -1.58
C LYS A 345 32.21 28.92 -1.11
N VAL A 346 33.50 29.12 -1.38
CA VAL A 346 34.25 30.34 -1.03
C VAL A 346 34.60 31.11 -2.30
N ALA A 347 34.14 32.35 -2.40
CA ALA A 347 34.47 33.26 -3.48
C ALA A 347 35.73 34.09 -3.17
N SER A 348 36.54 34.34 -4.20
CA SER A 348 37.68 35.25 -4.16
C SER A 348 37.28 36.61 -4.73
N ILE A 349 36.93 37.58 -3.89
CA ILE A 349 36.86 38.99 -4.30
C ILE A 349 37.48 39.84 -3.19
N ARG A 350 38.60 40.53 -3.49
CA ARG A 350 39.19 41.55 -2.62
C ARG A 350 39.06 42.91 -3.31
N PRO A 351 38.16 43.81 -2.90
CA PRO A 351 38.19 45.18 -3.41
C PRO A 351 39.35 45.93 -2.74
N SER A 352 40.33 46.36 -3.53
CA SER A 352 41.30 47.38 -3.08
C SER A 352 40.77 48.76 -3.43
N LYS A 353 40.26 49.45 -2.40
CA LYS A 353 40.03 50.91 -2.28
C LYS A 353 39.36 51.65 -3.45
N SER A 354 38.20 52.22 -3.09
CA SER A 354 37.50 53.39 -3.64
C SER A 354 37.14 53.37 -5.13
N GLU A 355 35.83 53.38 -5.35
CA GLU A 355 35.14 53.59 -6.63
C GLU A 355 35.34 52.48 -7.65
N THR A 356 34.43 51.51 -7.64
CA THR A 356 33.47 51.36 -8.74
C THR A 356 32.46 50.28 -8.36
N GLY A 357 31.21 50.56 -8.70
CA GLY A 357 30.07 49.68 -8.39
C GLY A 357 30.29 48.27 -8.91
N LEU A 358 29.53 47.36 -8.33
CA LEU A 358 29.23 46.06 -8.91
C LEU A 358 28.97 46.24 -10.42
N ILE A 359 29.92 45.89 -11.28
CA ILE A 359 29.59 45.45 -12.62
C ILE A 359 29.05 44.04 -12.43
N VAL A 360 27.80 43.95 -11.94
CA VAL A 360 26.97 42.83 -12.36
C VAL A 360 26.89 43.00 -13.87
N PRO A 361 27.28 42.02 -14.68
CA PRO A 361 26.86 41.99 -16.06
C PRO A 361 25.34 42.15 -16.07
N SER A 362 24.84 43.33 -16.37
CA SER A 362 23.40 43.59 -16.52
C SER A 362 22.83 42.79 -17.69
N GLU A 363 23.72 42.31 -18.56
CA GLU A 363 23.44 41.23 -19.48
C GLU A 363 23.93 39.93 -18.84
N PRO A 364 23.06 38.92 -18.67
CA PRO A 364 23.51 37.60 -18.25
C PRO A 364 24.63 37.19 -19.20
N VAL A 365 25.83 36.94 -18.67
CA VAL A 365 26.84 36.18 -19.41
C VAL A 365 26.17 34.84 -19.65
N ALA A 366 25.62 34.68 -20.85
CA ALA A 366 25.04 33.43 -21.27
C ALA A 366 26.13 32.39 -20.99
N PRO A 367 25.87 31.41 -20.11
CA PRO A 367 26.85 30.38 -19.92
C PRO A 367 27.20 29.83 -21.31
N ASN A 368 28.48 29.65 -21.59
CA ASN A 368 28.93 28.94 -22.77
C ASN A 368 28.62 27.45 -22.62
N TYR A 369 27.36 27.15 -22.34
CA TYR A 369 26.75 25.90 -22.67
C TYR A 369 26.44 26.03 -24.16
N ASN A 370 26.63 24.96 -24.90
CA ASN A 370 26.00 24.77 -26.20
C ASN A 370 24.47 24.76 -26.04
N VAL A 371 23.83 25.73 -25.38
CA VAL A 371 22.38 25.76 -25.08
C VAL A 371 21.62 25.78 -26.38
N ALA A 372 22.10 26.47 -27.42
CA ALA A 372 21.47 26.44 -28.73
C ALA A 372 21.54 25.03 -29.38
N GLU A 373 22.65 24.31 -29.21
CA GLU A 373 22.80 22.94 -29.72
C GLU A 373 21.98 21.94 -28.88
N ILE A 374 21.95 22.12 -27.55
CA ILE A 374 21.17 21.32 -26.61
C ILE A 374 19.67 21.59 -26.82
N HIS A 375 19.22 22.84 -26.98
CA HIS A 375 17.84 23.17 -27.33
C HIS A 375 17.46 22.58 -28.69
N GLY A 376 18.34 22.66 -29.69
CA GLY A 376 18.13 22.03 -30.98
C GLY A 376 17.96 20.51 -30.87
N ARG A 377 18.77 19.84 -30.05
CA ARG A 377 18.66 18.40 -29.76
C ARG A 377 17.41 18.08 -28.95
N THR A 378 17.09 18.85 -27.90
CA THR A 378 15.93 18.64 -27.04
C THR A 378 14.62 18.82 -27.81
N ILE A 379 14.52 19.81 -28.71
CA ILE A 379 13.34 19.98 -29.58
C ILE A 379 13.18 18.77 -30.51
N ARG A 380 14.27 18.25 -31.10
CA ARG A 380 14.22 17.02 -31.91
C ARG A 380 13.79 15.80 -31.10
N TYR A 381 14.30 15.64 -29.87
CA TYR A 381 13.89 14.56 -28.99
C TYR A 381 12.44 14.69 -28.52
N LEU A 382 11.96 15.91 -28.27
CA LEU A 382 10.56 16.18 -27.96
C LEU A 382 9.64 15.76 -29.12
N TRP A 383 9.99 16.13 -30.35
CA TRP A 383 9.24 15.70 -31.54
C TRP A 383 9.26 14.18 -31.72
N LEU A 384 10.40 13.53 -31.52
CA LEU A 384 10.50 12.07 -31.53
C LEU A 384 9.62 11.43 -30.46
N CYS A 385 9.61 11.98 -29.24
CA CYS A 385 8.73 11.52 -28.15
C CYS A 385 7.24 11.71 -28.48
N LEU A 386 6.87 12.84 -29.08
CA LEU A 386 5.48 13.09 -29.48
C LEU A 386 5.04 12.13 -30.58
N ILE A 387 5.90 11.87 -31.58
CA ILE A 387 5.62 10.91 -32.65
C ILE A 387 5.54 9.49 -32.08
N SER A 388 6.45 9.10 -31.17
CA SER A 388 6.41 7.77 -30.54
C SER A 388 5.18 7.60 -29.66
N CYS A 389 4.77 8.65 -28.95
CA CYS A 389 3.58 8.63 -28.10
C CYS A 389 2.30 8.54 -28.96
N ALA A 390 2.22 9.29 -30.05
CA ALA A 390 1.11 9.18 -31.01
C ALA A 390 1.05 7.78 -31.65
N GLY A 391 2.20 7.21 -32.02
CA GLY A 391 2.29 5.83 -32.51
C GLY A 391 1.85 4.80 -31.47
N PHE A 392 2.23 4.98 -30.21
CA PHE A 392 1.81 4.12 -29.11
C PHE A 392 0.30 4.16 -28.88
N ILE A 393 -0.31 5.35 -28.90
CA ILE A 393 -1.76 5.51 -28.77
C ILE A 393 -2.50 4.80 -29.91
N LEU A 394 -1.99 4.92 -31.14
CA LEU A 394 -2.59 4.27 -32.32
C LEU A 394 -2.48 2.75 -32.25
N CYS A 395 -1.33 2.22 -31.82
CA CYS A 395 -1.14 0.79 -31.56
C CYS A 395 -2.04 0.28 -30.43
N ALA A 396 -2.19 1.04 -29.34
CA ALA A 396 -3.06 0.68 -28.22
C ALA A 396 -4.54 0.64 -28.65
N ALA A 397 -4.99 1.64 -29.42
CA ALA A 397 -6.35 1.66 -29.97
C ALA A 397 -6.61 0.46 -30.90
N LEU A 398 -5.65 0.12 -31.76
CA LEU A 398 -5.76 -1.01 -32.66
C LEU A 398 -5.76 -2.35 -31.90
N PHE A 399 -4.96 -2.48 -30.84
CA PHE A 399 -4.97 -3.63 -29.95
C PHE A 399 -6.30 -3.78 -29.20
N CYS A 400 -6.84 -2.69 -28.67
CA CYS A 400 -8.17 -2.69 -28.03
C CYS A 400 -9.27 -3.09 -29.02
N TYR A 401 -9.20 -2.62 -30.27
CA TYR A 401 -10.14 -2.99 -31.33
C TYR A 401 -10.07 -4.49 -31.67
N LEU A 402 -8.84 -5.05 -31.78
CA LEU A 402 -8.65 -6.48 -32.02
C LEU A 402 -9.17 -7.34 -30.85
N LEU A 403 -8.94 -6.91 -29.60
CA LEU A 403 -9.48 -7.59 -28.42
C LEU A 403 -11.01 -7.55 -28.38
N TYR A 404 -11.62 -6.43 -28.78
CA TYR A 404 -13.07 -6.30 -28.86
C TYR A 404 -13.66 -7.28 -29.89
N ASN A 405 -13.07 -7.37 -31.08
CA ASN A 405 -13.51 -8.32 -32.11
C ASN A 405 -13.33 -9.78 -31.68
N ALA A 406 -12.19 -10.12 -31.07
CA ALA A 406 -11.95 -11.46 -30.55
C ALA A 406 -12.93 -11.86 -29.43
N ARG A 407 -13.32 -10.91 -28.56
CA ARG A 407 -14.36 -11.14 -27.55
C ARG A 407 -15.74 -11.35 -28.20
N ARG A 408 -16.09 -10.54 -29.19
CA ARG A 408 -17.35 -10.65 -29.93
C ARG A 408 -17.49 -12.03 -30.60
N GLU A 409 -16.43 -12.51 -31.24
CA GLU A 409 -16.41 -13.85 -31.86
C GLU A 409 -16.57 -14.97 -30.83
N ARG A 410 -15.84 -14.92 -29.70
CA ARG A 410 -15.98 -15.92 -28.62
C ARG A 410 -17.39 -15.98 -28.03
N THR A 411 -18.03 -14.83 -27.89
CA THR A 411 -19.41 -14.75 -27.37
C THR A 411 -20.39 -15.40 -28.36
N SER A 412 -20.22 -15.15 -29.66
CA SER A 412 -21.05 -15.77 -30.71
C SER A 412 -20.86 -17.30 -30.80
N LEU A 413 -19.64 -17.79 -30.60
CA LEU A 413 -19.34 -19.23 -30.56
C LEU A 413 -19.97 -19.92 -29.35
N ASN A 414 -19.94 -19.28 -28.18
CA ASN A 414 -20.54 -19.85 -26.96
C ASN A 414 -22.07 -19.90 -27.03
N VAL A 415 -22.70 -18.89 -27.64
CA VAL A 415 -24.16 -18.88 -27.88
C VAL A 415 -24.56 -19.99 -28.85
N ARG A 416 -23.82 -20.17 -29.95
CA ARG A 416 -24.07 -21.27 -30.92
C ARG A 416 -23.92 -22.65 -30.27
N LYS A 417 -22.86 -22.87 -29.48
CA LYS A 417 -22.68 -24.14 -28.74
C LYS A 417 -23.82 -24.44 -27.78
N LYS A 418 -24.40 -23.41 -27.14
CA LYS A 418 -25.53 -23.57 -26.22
C LYS A 418 -26.82 -23.93 -26.98
N GLU A 419 -27.05 -23.31 -28.13
CA GLU A 419 -28.17 -23.64 -29.03
C GLU A 419 -28.11 -25.10 -29.49
N ASP A 420 -26.95 -25.53 -30.01
CA ASP A 420 -26.75 -26.91 -30.50
C ASP A 420 -26.96 -27.96 -29.40
N LEU A 421 -26.47 -27.67 -28.18
CA LEU A 421 -26.60 -28.55 -27.03
C LEU A 421 -28.06 -28.69 -26.59
N LEU A 422 -28.83 -27.60 -26.56
CA LEU A 422 -30.25 -27.62 -26.21
C LEU A 422 -31.10 -28.35 -27.27
N ALA A 423 -30.81 -28.14 -28.56
CA ALA A 423 -31.46 -28.86 -29.65
C ALA A 423 -31.22 -30.38 -29.54
N GLU A 424 -29.98 -30.78 -29.24
CA GLU A 424 -29.60 -32.18 -29.09
C GLU A 424 -30.23 -32.83 -27.84
N GLN A 425 -30.29 -32.10 -26.72
CA GLN A 425 -30.99 -32.55 -25.52
C GLN A 425 -32.49 -32.75 -25.80
N LEU A 426 -33.13 -31.81 -26.49
CA LEU A 426 -34.54 -31.90 -26.85
C LEU A 426 -34.79 -33.10 -27.79
N ARG A 427 -33.93 -33.33 -28.79
CA ARG A 427 -34.02 -34.52 -29.66
C ARG A 427 -33.92 -35.83 -28.87
N ARG A 428 -32.96 -35.92 -27.94
CA ARG A 428 -32.83 -37.14 -27.10
C ARG A 428 -34.07 -37.38 -26.25
N VAL A 429 -34.61 -36.35 -25.60
CA VAL A 429 -35.81 -36.47 -24.76
C VAL A 429 -37.04 -36.87 -25.59
N LEU A 430 -37.15 -36.37 -26.82
CA LEU A 430 -38.25 -36.71 -27.73
C LEU A 430 -38.14 -38.11 -28.33
N GLN A 431 -36.92 -38.67 -28.43
CA GLN A 431 -36.68 -40.02 -28.93
C GLN A 431 -36.79 -41.12 -27.85
N THR A 432 -36.79 -40.76 -26.56
CA THR A 432 -37.04 -41.72 -25.48
C THR A 432 -38.52 -42.04 -25.34
N THR A 433 -38.87 -43.29 -25.03
CA THR A 433 -40.24 -43.71 -24.71
C THR A 433 -40.79 -42.85 -23.56
N PRO A 434 -41.96 -42.20 -23.73
CA PRO A 434 -42.48 -41.27 -22.74
C PRO A 434 -42.81 -42.01 -21.43
N PRO A 435 -42.17 -41.67 -20.30
CA PRO A 435 -42.51 -42.27 -19.03
C PRO A 435 -43.88 -41.76 -18.56
N GLN A 436 -44.68 -42.65 -17.98
CA GLN A 436 -45.87 -42.24 -17.24
C GLN A 436 -45.45 -41.66 -15.87
N PRO A 437 -46.08 -40.57 -15.40
CA PRO A 437 -47.22 -39.88 -16.01
C PRO A 437 -46.81 -38.90 -17.12
N HIS A 438 -47.59 -38.85 -18.21
CA HIS A 438 -47.25 -38.06 -19.41
C HIS A 438 -47.14 -36.55 -19.15
N TRP A 439 -47.89 -36.01 -18.17
CA TRP A 439 -47.83 -34.59 -17.84
C TRP A 439 -46.44 -34.13 -17.39
N SER A 440 -45.71 -34.95 -16.62
CA SER A 440 -44.37 -34.61 -16.09
C SER A 440 -43.34 -34.60 -17.22
N TYR A 441 -43.44 -35.58 -18.13
CA TYR A 441 -42.64 -35.63 -19.34
C TYR A 441 -42.87 -34.41 -20.24
N LEU A 442 -44.14 -34.07 -20.52
CA LEU A 442 -44.49 -32.95 -21.38
C LEU A 442 -44.14 -31.59 -20.75
N ALA A 443 -44.21 -31.45 -19.42
CA ALA A 443 -43.70 -30.26 -18.73
C ALA A 443 -42.19 -30.07 -18.96
N GLY A 444 -41.40 -31.15 -18.90
CA GLY A 444 -39.97 -31.13 -19.21
C GLY A 444 -39.68 -30.75 -20.66
N VAL A 445 -40.42 -31.36 -21.61
CA VAL A 445 -40.33 -31.01 -23.05
C VAL A 445 -40.69 -29.54 -23.29
N GLY A 446 -41.75 -29.04 -22.66
CA GLY A 446 -42.17 -27.65 -22.77
C GLY A 446 -41.13 -26.66 -22.23
N SER A 447 -40.52 -26.98 -21.08
CA SER A 447 -39.44 -26.16 -20.51
C SER A 447 -38.22 -26.10 -21.43
N LEU A 448 -37.77 -27.26 -21.92
CA LEU A 448 -36.61 -27.35 -22.82
C LEU A 448 -36.87 -26.66 -24.16
N LEU A 449 -38.08 -26.78 -24.71
CA LEU A 449 -38.47 -26.10 -25.95
C LEU A 449 -38.45 -24.57 -25.77
N ARG A 450 -38.93 -24.05 -24.63
CA ARG A 450 -38.86 -22.61 -24.31
C ARG A 450 -37.41 -22.14 -24.15
N GLU A 451 -36.56 -22.90 -23.47
CA GLU A 451 -35.13 -22.58 -23.33
C GLU A 451 -34.40 -22.57 -24.68
N PHE A 452 -34.70 -23.54 -25.54
CA PHE A 452 -34.18 -23.60 -26.91
C PHE A 452 -34.60 -22.35 -27.71
N LEU A 453 -35.87 -21.97 -27.67
CA LEU A 453 -36.37 -20.77 -28.36
C LEU A 453 -35.75 -19.48 -27.84
N ILE A 454 -35.58 -19.36 -26.52
CA ILE A 454 -34.92 -18.22 -25.89
C ILE A 454 -33.46 -18.10 -26.36
N ALA A 455 -32.74 -19.21 -26.35
CA ALA A 455 -31.35 -19.25 -26.80
C ALA A 455 -31.22 -18.95 -28.30
N ARG A 456 -32.13 -19.48 -29.13
CA ARG A 456 -32.15 -19.33 -30.59
C ARG A 456 -32.42 -17.90 -31.04
N TYR A 457 -33.44 -17.27 -30.46
CA TYR A 457 -33.91 -15.95 -30.88
C TYR A 457 -33.37 -14.81 -30.01
N GLY A 458 -32.45 -15.11 -29.07
CA GLY A 458 -31.82 -14.10 -28.21
C GLY A 458 -32.82 -13.36 -27.32
N ILE A 459 -33.87 -14.06 -26.87
CA ILE A 459 -34.92 -13.47 -26.04
C ILE A 459 -34.38 -13.32 -24.61
N ASP A 460 -34.78 -12.25 -23.92
CA ASP A 460 -34.41 -12.04 -22.52
C ASP A 460 -35.03 -13.13 -21.63
N LEU A 461 -34.22 -13.71 -20.74
CA LEU A 461 -34.61 -14.81 -19.85
C LEU A 461 -35.83 -14.46 -18.97
N LYS A 462 -36.09 -13.18 -18.72
CA LYS A 462 -37.26 -12.71 -17.96
C LYS A 462 -38.61 -13.10 -18.57
N TYR A 463 -38.62 -13.47 -19.86
CA TYR A 463 -39.82 -13.89 -20.58
C TYR A 463 -39.99 -15.41 -20.67
N SER A 464 -39.22 -16.20 -19.90
CA SER A 464 -39.33 -17.68 -19.90
C SER A 464 -40.58 -18.22 -19.19
N GLY A 465 -41.15 -17.44 -18.27
CA GLY A 465 -42.31 -17.82 -17.47
C GLY A 465 -43.67 -17.47 -18.10
N GLY A 466 -44.74 -17.97 -17.50
CA GLY A 466 -46.13 -17.72 -17.92
C GLY A 466 -46.74 -18.84 -18.76
N SER A 467 -47.98 -18.62 -19.21
CA SER A 467 -48.67 -19.56 -20.09
C SER A 467 -48.06 -19.57 -21.50
N SER A 468 -48.22 -20.67 -22.22
CA SER A 468 -47.84 -20.81 -23.62
C SER A 468 -48.35 -19.67 -24.50
N ALA A 469 -49.60 -19.23 -24.29
CA ALA A 469 -50.19 -18.10 -25.01
C ALA A 469 -49.43 -16.79 -24.76
N GLN A 470 -49.05 -16.51 -23.51
CA GLN A 470 -48.29 -15.31 -23.15
C GLN A 470 -46.84 -15.38 -23.69
N PHE A 471 -46.22 -16.56 -23.63
CA PHE A 471 -44.90 -16.80 -24.18
C PHE A 471 -44.89 -16.56 -25.69
N VAL A 472 -45.78 -17.22 -26.45
CA VAL A 472 -45.90 -17.06 -27.92
C VAL A 472 -46.19 -15.63 -28.31
N ALA A 473 -47.09 -14.93 -27.60
CA ALA A 473 -47.37 -13.52 -27.86
C ALA A 473 -46.12 -12.62 -27.70
N THR A 474 -45.25 -12.95 -26.76
CA THR A 474 -44.02 -12.20 -26.48
C THR A 474 -42.95 -12.44 -27.55
N ILE A 475 -42.88 -13.66 -28.09
CA ILE A 475 -41.82 -14.06 -29.04
C ILE A 475 -42.25 -14.01 -30.51
N LYS A 476 -43.53 -13.71 -30.79
CA LYS A 476 -44.12 -13.67 -32.14
C LYS A 476 -43.36 -12.75 -33.10
N SER A 477 -42.80 -11.63 -32.62
CA SER A 477 -42.04 -10.70 -33.46
C SER A 477 -40.68 -11.23 -33.91
N SER A 478 -40.15 -12.24 -33.22
CA SER A 478 -38.84 -12.82 -33.48
C SER A 478 -38.91 -14.14 -34.24
N LEU A 479 -40.10 -14.73 -34.38
CA LEU A 479 -40.34 -16.00 -35.07
C LEU A 479 -40.72 -15.79 -36.55
N PRO A 480 -40.34 -16.71 -37.45
CA PRO A 480 -40.92 -16.78 -38.78
C PRO A 480 -42.44 -16.97 -38.70
N PRO A 481 -43.25 -16.26 -39.53
CA PRO A 481 -44.71 -16.32 -39.44
C PRO A 481 -45.26 -17.74 -39.65
N GLU A 482 -44.57 -18.57 -40.44
CA GLU A 482 -44.89 -19.97 -40.72
C GLU A 482 -44.79 -20.87 -39.48
N CYS A 483 -44.02 -20.48 -38.47
CA CYS A 483 -43.73 -21.27 -37.27
C CYS A 483 -44.65 -20.92 -36.09
N VAL A 484 -45.30 -19.75 -36.12
CA VAL A 484 -46.05 -19.21 -34.97
C VAL A 484 -47.26 -20.08 -34.62
N ASP A 485 -48.05 -20.47 -35.62
CA ASP A 485 -49.27 -21.24 -35.40
C ASP A 485 -48.96 -22.67 -34.94
N THR A 486 -47.97 -23.32 -35.55
CA THR A 486 -47.49 -24.65 -35.13
C THR A 486 -46.97 -24.64 -33.69
N LEU A 487 -46.18 -23.63 -33.32
CA LEU A 487 -45.67 -23.50 -31.95
C LEU A 487 -46.79 -23.25 -30.95
N HIS A 488 -47.78 -22.44 -31.31
CA HIS A 488 -48.94 -22.19 -30.46
C HIS A 488 -49.72 -23.48 -30.18
N ILE A 489 -49.95 -24.30 -31.20
CA ILE A 489 -50.64 -25.60 -31.06
C ILE A 489 -49.84 -26.55 -30.14
N ILE A 490 -48.53 -26.66 -30.36
CA ILE A 490 -47.65 -27.53 -29.57
C ILE A 490 -47.67 -27.13 -28.08
N LEU A 491 -47.41 -25.85 -27.79
CA LEU A 491 -47.33 -25.38 -26.41
C LEU A 491 -48.69 -25.38 -25.71
N ALA A 492 -49.79 -25.14 -26.43
CA ALA A 492 -51.14 -25.25 -25.88
C ALA A 492 -51.50 -26.70 -25.52
N ALA A 493 -51.10 -27.67 -26.35
CA ALA A 493 -51.30 -29.10 -26.05
C ALA A 493 -50.52 -29.53 -24.79
N ILE A 494 -49.28 -29.06 -24.65
CA ILE A 494 -48.45 -29.29 -23.46
C ILE A 494 -49.10 -28.67 -22.22
N ASP A 495 -49.47 -27.38 -22.28
CA ASP A 495 -50.09 -26.69 -21.15
C ASP A 495 -51.42 -27.34 -20.73
N ASN A 496 -52.25 -27.77 -21.69
CA ASN A 496 -53.49 -28.49 -21.40
C ASN A 496 -53.22 -29.82 -20.69
N CYS A 497 -52.27 -30.63 -21.18
CA CYS A 497 -51.92 -31.90 -20.55
C CYS A 497 -51.36 -31.71 -19.13
N VAL A 498 -50.53 -30.68 -18.92
CA VAL A 498 -49.96 -30.33 -17.60
C VAL A 498 -51.05 -29.82 -16.66
N SER A 499 -51.96 -28.97 -17.14
CA SER A 499 -53.04 -28.38 -16.31
C SER A 499 -54.06 -29.39 -15.81
N VAL A 500 -54.27 -30.48 -16.56
CA VAL A 500 -55.20 -31.58 -16.21
C VAL A 500 -54.45 -32.72 -15.52
N GLU A 501 -53.13 -32.59 -15.31
CA GLU A 501 -52.25 -33.62 -14.70
C GLU A 501 -52.49 -35.02 -15.30
N SER A 502 -52.67 -35.09 -16.61
CA SER A 502 -53.10 -36.33 -17.27
C SER A 502 -52.03 -37.42 -17.22
N GLU A 503 -52.38 -38.58 -16.67
CA GLU A 503 -51.48 -39.75 -16.62
C GLU A 503 -51.14 -40.28 -18.02
N THR A 504 -52.11 -40.19 -18.94
CA THR A 504 -51.98 -40.59 -20.34
C THR A 504 -52.44 -39.48 -21.27
N TYR A 505 -51.77 -39.36 -22.42
CA TYR A 505 -52.09 -38.41 -23.49
C TYR A 505 -52.17 -39.21 -24.80
N PRO A 506 -53.33 -39.26 -25.47
CA PRO A 506 -53.59 -40.20 -26.57
C PRO A 506 -52.71 -39.96 -27.80
N ASP A 507 -52.32 -38.70 -28.06
CA ASP A 507 -51.59 -38.31 -29.28
C ASP A 507 -50.13 -37.93 -28.99
N ILE A 508 -49.50 -38.59 -28.00
CA ILE A 508 -48.16 -38.20 -27.53
C ILE A 508 -47.10 -38.35 -28.61
N GLU A 509 -47.21 -39.40 -29.45
CA GLU A 509 -46.29 -39.66 -30.55
C GLU A 509 -46.42 -38.59 -31.66
N GLN A 510 -47.65 -38.15 -31.95
CA GLN A 510 -47.90 -37.08 -32.91
C GLN A 510 -47.34 -35.75 -32.40
N LEU A 511 -47.52 -35.45 -31.11
CA LEU A 511 -46.96 -34.25 -30.49
C LEU A 511 -45.43 -34.27 -30.51
N GLN A 512 -44.80 -35.40 -30.19
CA GLN A 512 -43.34 -35.57 -30.29
C GLN A 512 -42.84 -35.32 -31.72
N HIS A 513 -43.56 -35.83 -32.73
CA HIS A 513 -43.22 -35.63 -34.13
C HIS A 513 -43.31 -34.16 -34.55
N GLU A 514 -44.37 -33.45 -34.13
CA GLU A 514 -44.53 -32.01 -34.42
C GLU A 514 -43.47 -31.15 -33.72
N VAL A 515 -43.08 -31.49 -32.48
CA VAL A 515 -41.97 -30.81 -31.78
C VAL A 515 -40.65 -31.03 -32.51
N LEU A 516 -40.34 -32.28 -32.91
CA LEU A 516 -39.12 -32.59 -33.65
C LEU A 516 -39.08 -31.85 -35.00
N LYS A 517 -40.17 -31.90 -35.75
CA LYS A 517 -40.30 -31.19 -37.03
C LYS A 517 -40.11 -29.69 -36.86
N PHE A 518 -40.66 -29.10 -35.80
CA PHE A 518 -40.47 -27.69 -35.49
C PHE A 518 -39.00 -27.35 -35.18
N VAL A 519 -38.32 -28.18 -34.38
CA VAL A 519 -36.90 -28.01 -34.06
C VAL A 519 -36.03 -28.12 -35.31
N ASP A 520 -36.32 -29.08 -36.20
CA ASP A 520 -35.55 -29.28 -37.42
C ASP A 520 -35.81 -28.19 -38.47
N LEU A 521 -37.01 -27.61 -38.52
CA LEU A 521 -37.31 -26.44 -39.37
C LEU A 521 -36.64 -25.15 -38.88
N THR A 522 -36.38 -25.03 -37.56
CA THR A 522 -35.81 -23.83 -36.94
C THR A 522 -34.29 -23.91 -36.73
N ALA A 523 -33.73 -25.12 -36.73
CA ALA A 523 -32.30 -25.38 -36.78
C ALA A 523 -31.74 -25.05 -38.18
N PRO A 524 -30.53 -24.47 -38.29
CA PRO A 524 -29.93 -24.21 -39.59
C PRO A 524 -29.70 -25.53 -40.35
N GLN A 525 -30.20 -25.64 -41.58
CA GLN A 525 -29.71 -26.63 -42.54
C GLN A 525 -28.20 -26.40 -42.69
N PHE A 526 -27.40 -27.34 -42.20
CA PHE A 526 -26.00 -27.44 -42.59
C PHE A 526 -25.98 -27.71 -44.10
N ALA A 527 -25.85 -26.66 -44.91
CA ALA A 527 -25.30 -26.81 -46.24
C ALA A 527 -23.92 -27.46 -46.07
N ALA A 528 -23.76 -28.66 -46.61
CA ALA A 528 -22.50 -29.36 -46.65
C ALA A 528 -21.41 -28.43 -47.24
N PRO A 529 -20.18 -28.45 -46.70
CA PRO A 529 -19.08 -27.71 -47.30
C PRO A 529 -18.77 -28.33 -48.66
N GLY A 530 -19.00 -27.57 -49.73
CA GLY A 530 -18.49 -27.84 -51.08
C GLY A 530 -17.13 -27.20 -51.28
#